data_AF-A0A7S4KM10-F1
#
_entry.id   AF-A0A7S4KM10-F1
#
_cell.length_a   1.000
_cell.length_b   1.000
_cell.length_c   1.000
_cell.angle_alpha   90.00
_cell.angle_beta   90.00
_cell.angle_gamma   90.00
#
_symmetry.space_group_name_H-M   'P 1'
#
loop_
_entity.id
_entity.type
_entity.pdbx_description
1 polymer ?
#
loop_
_entity_poly.entity_id
_entity_poly.type
_entity_poly.pdbx_seq_one_letter_code
_entity_poly.pdbx_strand_id
1 'polypeptide(L)'
;LHLDDNKLTHVSSSVGNLRRLKVLHMRKNELKSLPPELCRAKRLMTLDLLGNPLNEMAPICAPDHDIAAILTYLRAIYKSFRTSTANLSSLSPGSIPIQTFKFGHIHSLDISSNQLEFLS
;
A
#
# COMPACT_ATOMS: atom_id res chain seq x y z
N LEU A 1 10.76 1.52 -9.28
CA LEU A 1 11.11 0.29 -10.00
C LEU A 1 9.89 -0.07 -10.83
N HIS A 2 10.06 -0.08 -12.14
CA HIS A 2 8.99 -0.38 -13.10
C HIS A 2 9.35 -1.68 -13.77
N LEU A 3 8.49 -2.67 -13.57
CA LEU A 3 8.61 -3.99 -14.15
C LEU A 3 7.35 -4.32 -14.94
N ASP A 4 6.54 -3.31 -15.26
CA ASP A 4 5.26 -3.44 -15.96
C ASP A 4 5.41 -4.22 -17.28
N ASP A 5 4.35 -4.95 -17.67
CA ASP A 5 4.26 -5.66 -18.96
C ASP A 5 5.43 -6.65 -19.19
N ASN A 6 5.76 -7.42 -18.16
CA ASN A 6 6.78 -8.49 -18.22
C ASN A 6 6.15 -9.86 -17.90
N LYS A 7 6.95 -10.93 -17.90
CA LYS A 7 6.51 -12.31 -17.55
C LYS A 7 7.05 -12.78 -16.20
N LEU A 8 7.22 -11.84 -15.25
CA LEU A 8 7.78 -12.18 -13.95
C LEU A 8 6.79 -13.07 -13.20
N THR A 9 7.22 -14.27 -12.80
CA THR A 9 6.39 -15.20 -12.02
C THR A 9 6.58 -15.03 -10.51
N HIS A 10 7.71 -14.46 -10.07
CA HIS A 10 8.05 -14.20 -8.67
C HIS A 10 8.91 -12.92 -8.52
N VAL A 11 8.89 -12.32 -7.33
CA VAL A 11 9.81 -11.23 -6.95
C VAL A 11 10.76 -11.74 -5.87
N SER A 12 12.06 -11.56 -6.09
CA SER A 12 13.08 -11.97 -5.13
C SER A 12 12.93 -11.22 -3.79
N SER A 13 13.17 -11.92 -2.67
CA SER A 13 13.18 -11.35 -1.31
C SER A 13 14.14 -10.15 -1.15
N SER A 14 15.14 -10.05 -2.02
CA SER A 14 16.05 -8.89 -2.08
C SER A 14 15.36 -7.58 -2.44
N VAL A 15 14.15 -7.60 -3.01
CA VAL A 15 13.34 -6.38 -3.21
C VAL A 15 13.04 -5.68 -1.88
N GLY A 16 12.93 -6.43 -0.78
CA GLY A 16 12.79 -5.91 0.57
C GLY A 16 14.02 -5.16 1.09
N ASN A 17 15.19 -5.50 0.57
CA ASN A 17 16.45 -4.80 0.86
C ASN A 17 16.57 -3.50 0.09
N LEU A 18 15.72 -3.29 -0.92
CA LEU A 18 15.49 -1.97 -1.50
C LEU A 18 14.65 -1.16 -0.50
N ARG A 19 15.22 -0.93 0.70
CA ARG A 19 14.66 -0.09 1.76
C ARG A 19 14.42 1.34 1.29
N ARG A 20 15.02 1.71 0.16
CA ARG A 20 14.87 3.00 -0.51
C ARG A 20 13.84 2.99 -1.64
N LEU A 21 13.26 1.84 -1.96
CA LEU A 21 12.27 1.69 -3.01
C LEU A 21 10.95 2.30 -2.57
N LYS A 22 10.42 3.17 -3.42
CA LYS A 22 9.22 3.95 -3.15
C LYS A 22 8.04 3.53 -4.00
N VAL A 23 8.30 3.29 -5.26
CA VAL A 23 7.31 2.88 -6.25
C VAL A 23 7.76 1.56 -6.80
N LEU A 24 6.85 0.59 -6.74
CA LEU A 24 7.00 -0.69 -7.38
C LEU A 24 5.77 -0.89 -8.25
N HIS A 25 5.94 -0.63 -9.54
CA HIS A 25 4.95 -1.04 -10.52
C HIS A 25 5.41 -2.35 -11.12
N MET A 26 4.53 -3.34 -11.06
CA MET A 26 4.75 -4.64 -11.66
C MET A 26 3.50 -5.05 -12.42
N ARG A 27 2.72 -4.10 -12.93
CA ARG A 27 1.47 -4.34 -13.64
C ARG A 27 1.65 -5.36 -14.75
N LYS A 28 0.62 -6.13 -15.07
CA LYS A 28 0.60 -7.06 -16.21
C LYS A 28 1.83 -7.97 -16.24
N ASN A 29 2.05 -8.67 -15.12
CA ASN A 29 3.06 -9.72 -14.97
C ASN A 29 2.39 -11.03 -14.54
N GLU A 30 3.17 -12.09 -14.29
CA GLU A 30 2.67 -13.41 -13.90
C GLU A 30 2.91 -13.70 -12.40
N LEU A 31 3.06 -12.64 -11.58
CA LEU A 31 3.45 -12.74 -10.17
C LEU A 31 2.36 -13.45 -9.37
N LYS A 32 2.71 -14.57 -8.74
CA LYS A 32 1.80 -15.34 -7.86
C LYS A 32 1.90 -14.95 -6.39
N SER A 33 2.94 -14.23 -5.97
CA SER A 33 3.09 -13.76 -4.59
C SER A 33 4.11 -12.62 -4.49
N LEU A 34 4.14 -11.95 -3.33
CA LEU A 34 5.20 -11.01 -2.95
C LEU A 34 6.01 -11.57 -1.79
N PRO A 35 7.33 -11.33 -1.75
CA PRO A 35 8.14 -11.79 -0.63
C PRO A 35 7.79 -10.99 0.63
N PRO A 36 7.76 -11.63 1.82
CA PRO A 36 7.45 -10.95 3.08
C PRO A 36 8.47 -9.86 3.43
N GLU A 37 9.69 -9.99 2.90
CA GLU A 37 10.71 -8.97 2.99
C GLU A 37 10.31 -7.67 2.31
N LEU A 38 9.31 -7.62 1.42
CA LEU A 38 8.81 -6.37 0.83
C LEU A 38 8.38 -5.36 1.90
N CYS A 39 8.02 -5.81 3.09
CA CYS A 39 7.74 -4.93 4.23
C CYS A 39 8.96 -4.31 4.90
N ARG A 40 10.14 -4.87 4.64
CA ARG A 40 11.42 -4.21 4.93
C ARG A 40 11.65 -3.06 3.96
N ALA A 41 11.01 -3.06 2.79
CA ALA A 41 10.82 -1.85 1.99
C ALA A 41 9.76 -0.96 2.68
N LYS A 42 10.07 -0.52 3.91
CA LYS A 42 9.28 0.40 4.74
C LYS A 42 8.95 1.73 4.05
N ARG A 43 9.60 1.99 2.91
CA ARG A 43 9.45 3.19 2.10
C ARG A 43 8.60 2.95 0.87
N LEU A 44 8.08 1.74 0.67
CA LEU A 44 7.22 1.41 -0.43
C LEU A 44 5.84 2.05 -0.20
N MET A 45 5.51 2.96 -1.10
CA MET A 45 4.35 3.83 -1.01
C MET A 45 3.34 3.51 -2.10
N THR A 46 3.82 3.11 -3.27
CA THR A 46 2.98 2.71 -4.38
C THR A 46 3.41 1.32 -4.77
N LEU A 47 2.47 0.41 -4.60
CA LEU A 47 2.61 -0.96 -5.03
C LEU A 47 1.48 -1.19 -6.02
N ASP A 48 1.83 -1.07 -7.29
CA ASP A 48 0.87 -1.31 -8.35
C ASP A 48 1.14 -2.67 -8.98
N LEU A 49 0.17 -3.54 -8.78
CA LEU A 49 0.22 -4.94 -9.15
C LEU A 49 -0.89 -5.29 -10.14
N LEU A 50 -1.57 -4.27 -10.69
CA LEU A 50 -2.73 -4.43 -11.56
C LEU A 50 -2.40 -5.39 -12.72
N GLY A 51 -3.18 -6.44 -12.89
CA GLY A 51 -2.95 -7.42 -13.96
C GLY A 51 -1.90 -8.49 -13.64
N ASN A 52 -1.64 -8.82 -12.36
CA ASN A 52 -0.91 -10.02 -11.96
C ASN A 52 -1.84 -11.09 -11.36
N PRO A 53 -1.55 -12.39 -11.54
CA PRO A 53 -2.28 -13.48 -10.89
C PRO A 53 -1.81 -13.70 -9.43
N LEU A 54 -1.74 -12.63 -8.63
CA LEU A 54 -1.25 -12.70 -7.25
C LEU A 54 -2.18 -13.57 -6.40
N ASN A 55 -1.65 -14.68 -5.91
CA ASN A 55 -2.34 -15.57 -5.00
C ASN A 55 -2.37 -14.93 -3.60
N GLU A 56 -3.55 -14.90 -3.00
CA GLU A 56 -4.00 -14.07 -1.85
C GLU A 56 -3.25 -14.26 -0.52
N MET A 57 -2.23 -15.12 -0.46
CA MET A 57 -1.54 -15.57 0.77
C MET A 57 -0.13 -14.98 0.98
N ALA A 58 0.29 -13.96 0.22
CA ALA A 58 1.60 -13.35 0.42
C ALA A 58 1.60 -12.38 1.62
N PRO A 59 2.37 -12.63 2.70
CA PRO A 59 2.34 -11.77 3.88
C PRO A 59 3.07 -10.47 3.57
N ILE A 60 2.34 -9.36 3.44
CA ILE A 60 2.92 -8.01 3.52
C ILE A 60 2.86 -7.61 5.01
N CYS A 61 3.85 -8.03 5.81
CA CYS A 61 4.44 -7.29 6.96
C CYS A 61 4.59 -8.04 8.27
N ALA A 62 5.55 -7.58 9.08
CA ALA A 62 5.95 -8.16 10.36
C ALA A 62 4.76 -8.26 11.34
N PRO A 63 4.83 -9.16 12.35
CA PRO A 63 3.74 -10.06 12.75
C PRO A 63 2.46 -9.42 13.31
N ASP A 64 2.49 -8.14 13.68
CA ASP A 64 1.42 -7.48 14.44
C ASP A 64 0.78 -6.26 13.73
N HIS A 65 1.17 -5.92 12.49
CA HIS A 65 0.50 -4.86 11.71
C HIS A 65 -0.46 -5.44 10.68
N ASP A 66 -1.68 -4.90 10.66
CA ASP A 66 -2.71 -5.30 9.73
C ASP A 66 -2.43 -4.73 8.33
N ILE A 67 -1.82 -5.56 7.48
CA ILE A 67 -1.72 -5.37 6.04
C ILE A 67 -3.03 -4.87 5.40
N ALA A 68 -4.19 -5.28 5.90
CA ALA A 68 -5.48 -4.85 5.38
C ALA A 68 -5.68 -3.36 5.60
N ALA A 69 -5.14 -2.79 6.67
CA ALA A 69 -5.12 -1.36 6.88
C ALA A 69 -4.18 -0.65 5.90
N ILE A 70 -3.01 -1.25 5.59
CA ILE A 70 -2.07 -0.72 4.58
C ILE A 70 -2.68 -0.78 3.18
N LEU A 71 -3.35 -1.87 2.81
CA LEU A 71 -3.99 -2.02 1.50
C LEU A 71 -5.28 -1.21 1.38
N THR A 72 -6.05 -1.09 2.47
CA THR A 72 -7.24 -0.24 2.52
C THR A 72 -6.85 1.23 2.41
N TYR A 73 -5.78 1.64 3.10
CA TYR A 73 -5.14 2.93 2.87
C TYR A 73 -4.70 3.08 1.40
N LEU A 74 -3.94 2.13 0.85
CA LEU A 74 -3.45 2.22 -0.53
C LEU A 74 -4.58 2.27 -1.56
N ARG A 75 -5.68 1.53 -1.36
CA ARG A 75 -6.86 1.55 -2.24
C ARG A 75 -7.67 2.83 -2.11
N ALA A 76 -7.88 3.32 -0.88
CA ALA A 76 -8.61 4.55 -0.63
C ALA A 76 -7.87 5.76 -1.22
N ILE A 77 -6.55 5.83 -1.06
CA ILE A 77 -5.72 6.85 -1.68
C ILE A 77 -5.63 6.66 -3.20
N TYR A 78 -5.48 5.43 -3.70
CA TYR A 78 -5.48 5.20 -5.15
C TYR A 78 -6.79 5.64 -5.82
N LYS A 79 -7.93 5.43 -5.15
CA LYS A 79 -9.25 5.90 -5.57
C LYS A 79 -9.39 7.42 -5.48
N SER A 80 -8.80 8.07 -4.46
CA SER A 80 -8.94 9.51 -4.23
C SER A 80 -8.37 10.38 -5.35
N PHE A 81 -7.36 9.90 -6.08
CA PHE A 81 -6.82 10.64 -7.23
C PHE A 81 -7.82 10.85 -8.36
N ARG A 82 -8.88 10.04 -8.43
CA ARG A 82 -9.92 10.15 -9.46
C ARG A 82 -11.17 10.88 -8.94
N THR A 83 -11.38 10.87 -7.62
CA THR A 83 -12.63 11.34 -7.00
C THR A 83 -12.45 12.56 -6.10
N SER A 84 -11.22 12.98 -5.82
CA SER A 84 -10.87 14.00 -4.82
C SER A 84 -11.41 13.72 -3.42
N THR A 85 -11.74 12.46 -3.12
CA THR A 85 -12.28 12.02 -1.84
C THR A 85 -11.56 10.77 -1.35
N ALA A 86 -11.27 10.71 -0.05
CA ALA A 86 -10.70 9.53 0.59
C ALA A 86 -11.51 9.14 1.81
N ASN A 87 -11.92 7.87 1.88
CA ASN A 87 -12.50 7.30 3.07
C ASN A 87 -11.48 6.36 3.71
N LEU A 88 -11.06 6.73 4.91
CA LEU A 88 -10.13 6.02 5.77
C LEU A 88 -10.77 5.78 7.14
N SER A 89 -12.11 5.74 7.18
CA SER A 89 -12.85 5.38 8.37
C SER A 89 -12.54 3.95 8.79
N SER A 90 -12.55 3.70 10.11
CA SER A 90 -12.26 2.39 10.71
C SER A 90 -10.84 1.82 10.52
N LEU A 91 -9.87 2.62 10.08
CA LEU A 91 -8.45 2.25 10.14
C LEU A 91 -7.91 2.43 11.56
N SER A 92 -7.10 1.48 12.03
CA SER A 92 -6.44 1.64 13.34
C SER A 92 -5.51 2.86 13.31
N PRO A 93 -5.41 3.65 14.40
CA PRO A 93 -4.64 4.89 14.44
C PRO A 93 -3.19 4.73 13.95
N GLY A 94 -2.53 3.61 14.30
CA GLY A 94 -1.16 3.29 13.90
C GLY A 94 -1.00 2.90 12.43
N SER A 95 -2.11 2.65 11.73
CA SER A 95 -2.12 2.25 10.32
C SER A 95 -2.51 3.38 9.37
N ILE A 96 -3.04 4.50 9.87
CA ILE A 96 -3.24 5.72 9.10
C ILE A 96 -1.94 6.50 9.10
N PRO A 97 -1.21 6.60 7.99
CA PRO A 97 0.00 7.38 7.98
C PRO A 97 -0.36 8.85 8.20
N ILE A 98 0.32 9.57 9.11
CA ILE A 98 0.07 11.01 9.38
C ILE A 98 0.10 11.88 8.11
N GLN A 99 0.77 11.42 7.05
CA GLN A 99 0.84 12.07 5.74
C GLN A 99 -0.51 12.17 5.01
N THR A 100 -1.48 11.34 5.39
CA THR A 100 -2.87 11.34 4.89
C THR A 100 -3.52 12.73 4.91
N PHE A 101 -3.30 13.53 5.96
CA PHE A 101 -3.96 14.83 6.16
C PHE A 101 -3.39 15.98 5.32
N LYS A 102 -2.31 15.73 4.59
CA LYS A 102 -1.60 16.75 3.79
C LYS A 102 -1.86 16.64 2.28
N PHE A 103 -2.67 15.68 1.84
CA PHE A 103 -3.04 15.52 0.43
C PHE A 103 -4.03 16.63 -0.02
N GLY A 104 -3.53 17.78 -0.47
CA GLY A 104 -4.35 18.94 -0.87
C GLY A 104 -5.25 18.77 -2.11
N HIS A 105 -5.20 17.62 -2.79
CA HIS A 105 -6.14 17.25 -3.85
C HIS A 105 -7.43 16.60 -3.30
N ILE A 106 -7.43 16.24 -2.02
CA ILE A 106 -8.54 15.63 -1.30
C ILE A 106 -9.36 16.76 -0.68
N HIS A 107 -10.56 17.00 -1.22
CA HIS A 107 -11.50 18.01 -0.73
C HIS A 107 -12.42 17.46 0.37
N SER A 108 -12.54 16.13 0.45
CA SER A 108 -13.30 15.44 1.48
C SER A 108 -12.54 14.22 1.97
N LEU A 109 -12.18 14.22 3.25
CA LEU A 109 -11.47 13.15 3.93
C LEU A 109 -12.33 12.65 5.11
N ASP A 110 -12.72 11.39 5.05
CA ASP A 110 -13.42 10.72 6.15
C ASP A 110 -12.43 9.88 6.96
N ILE A 111 -12.21 10.28 8.21
CA ILE A 111 -11.38 9.60 9.21
C ILE A 111 -12.20 9.28 10.47
N SER A 112 -13.51 9.17 10.33
CA SER A 112 -14.40 8.80 11.43
C SER A 112 -14.11 7.38 11.95
N SER A 113 -14.49 7.09 13.19
CA SER A 113 -14.36 5.74 13.78
C SER A 113 -12.93 5.21 13.91
N ASN A 114 -11.92 6.10 13.99
CA ASN A 114 -10.50 5.74 14.10
C ASN A 114 -9.92 5.88 15.53
N GLN A 115 -10.77 6.08 16.55
CA GLN A 115 -10.37 6.19 17.98
C GLN A 115 -9.21 7.17 18.25
N LEU A 116 -9.16 8.29 17.51
CA LEU A 116 -8.08 9.28 17.62
C LEU A 116 -8.24 10.11 18.91
N GLU A 117 -7.20 10.16 19.74
CA GLU A 117 -7.21 10.93 21.00
C GLU A 117 -6.82 12.41 20.81
N PHE A 118 -6.04 12.72 19.78
CA PHE A 118 -5.69 14.09 19.39
C PHE A 118 -5.45 14.20 17.88
N LEU A 119 -5.64 15.40 17.33
CA LEU A 119 -5.33 15.78 15.95
C LEU A 119 -4.27 16.88 16.02
N SER A 120 -3.00 16.55 15.74
CA SER A 120 -1.91 17.51 15.59
C SER A 120 -1.12 17.30 14.30
#